data_AF-A0A8S3YHM3-F1
#
_entry.id   AF-A0A8S3YHM3-F1
#
_cell.length_a   1.000
_cell.length_b   1.000
_cell.length_c   1.000
_cell.angle_alpha   90.00
_cell.angle_beta   90.00
_cell.angle_gamma   90.00
#
_symmetry.space_group_name_H-M   'P 1'
#
loop_
_entity.id
_entity.type
_entity.pdbx_description
1 polymer ?
#
loop_
_entity_poly.entity_id
_entity_poly.type
_entity_poly.pdbx_seq_one_letter_code
_entity_poly.pdbx_strand_id
1 'polypeptide(L)'
;MALLTDSIFPYEYERTGRWYRREIERPEFMEPGLRLVRTKVKMINFYRDSDSDISDIATTQAMVHTEPNEVVYYHGTTDTHATNILERGIDLKKSRARQDFSNGNGFYVTQDIDKAVEWAKRKARGGTGAIIAFRISKDLEREEPHLSLEVHTARREQLWRKVVSYFRKGVYDSEVVSLVQNQKFITGPVSDVRTTPYDFDQTCIRDADYAKRFGRLQNILFVIFIA
;
A
#
# COMPACT_ATOMS: atom_id res chain seq x y z
N MET A 1 -29.31 -22.76 17.22
CA MET A 1 -28.95 -21.66 16.30
C MET A 1 -28.05 -20.71 17.05
N ALA A 2 -26.73 -20.81 16.86
CA ALA A 2 -25.79 -19.85 17.43
C ALA A 2 -25.88 -18.55 16.63
N LEU A 3 -26.17 -17.45 17.31
CA LEU A 3 -26.11 -16.11 16.75
C LEU A 3 -24.64 -15.83 16.39
N LEU A 4 -24.33 -15.74 15.10
CA LEU A 4 -23.08 -15.19 14.60
C LEU A 4 -23.04 -13.73 15.04
N THR A 5 -22.29 -13.42 16.09
CA THR A 5 -21.85 -12.05 16.33
C THR A 5 -20.78 -11.78 15.29
N ASP A 6 -21.17 -11.20 14.15
CA ASP A 6 -20.21 -10.82 13.10
C ASP A 6 -19.24 -9.80 13.69
N SER A 7 -18.00 -10.25 13.91
CA SER A 7 -16.92 -9.43 14.45
C SER A 7 -16.56 -8.33 13.45
N ILE A 8 -16.66 -7.07 13.87
CA ILE A 8 -16.37 -5.89 13.04
C ILE A 8 -14.88 -5.80 12.63
N PHE A 9 -13.98 -6.31 13.47
CA PHE A 9 -12.54 -6.32 13.22
C PHE A 9 -11.99 -7.74 13.09
N PRO A 10 -10.96 -7.96 12.25
CA PRO A 10 -10.39 -9.29 12.04
C PRO A 10 -9.52 -9.77 13.23
N TYR A 11 -9.03 -8.87 14.06
CA TYR A 11 -8.20 -9.18 15.23
C TYR A 11 -8.66 -8.39 16.46
N GLU A 12 -8.64 -9.05 17.64
CA GLU A 12 -8.90 -8.44 18.96
C GLU A 12 -10.12 -7.50 18.94
N TYR A 13 -11.28 -8.01 18.51
CA TYR A 13 -12.44 -7.19 18.11
C TYR A 13 -13.03 -6.30 19.20
N GLU A 14 -12.84 -6.65 20.47
CA GLU A 14 -13.30 -5.85 21.62
C GLU A 14 -12.38 -4.67 21.93
N ARG A 15 -11.17 -4.63 21.34
CA ARG A 15 -10.13 -3.67 21.69
C ARG A 15 -10.06 -2.54 20.67
N THR A 16 -10.70 -1.41 20.99
CA THR A 16 -10.64 -0.17 20.20
C THR A 16 -9.78 0.90 20.89
N GLY A 17 -9.24 1.84 20.09
CA GLY A 17 -8.52 3.02 20.58
C GLY A 17 -7.19 2.75 21.31
N ARG A 18 -6.71 1.49 21.31
CA ARG A 18 -5.48 1.10 22.01
C ARG A 18 -4.65 0.16 21.16
N TRP A 19 -3.37 0.50 21.00
CA TRP A 19 -2.39 -0.38 20.36
C TRP A 19 -2.32 -1.75 21.05
N TYR A 20 -2.30 -2.80 20.24
CA TYR A 20 -2.02 -4.18 20.63
C TYR A 20 -0.98 -4.79 19.70
N ARG A 21 -0.52 -6.00 20.02
CA ARG A 21 0.39 -6.76 19.17
C ARG A 21 -0.23 -8.11 18.87
N ARG A 22 -0.29 -8.47 17.60
CA ARG A 22 -0.73 -9.78 17.14
C ARG A 22 0.46 -10.51 16.52
N GLU A 23 0.66 -11.76 16.91
CA GLU A 23 1.63 -12.61 16.23
C GLU A 23 1.05 -13.03 14.88
N ILE A 24 1.81 -12.74 13.82
CA ILE A 24 1.51 -13.11 12.45
C ILE A 24 2.60 -14.08 12.01
N GLU A 25 2.17 -15.23 11.51
CA GLU A 25 3.03 -16.29 10.99
C GLU A 25 2.71 -16.52 9.52
N ARG A 26 3.72 -16.57 8.66
CA ARG A 26 3.57 -17.03 7.28
C ARG A 26 4.87 -17.56 6.68
N PRO A 27 4.81 -18.30 5.56
CA PRO A 27 6.00 -18.69 4.80
C PRO A 27 6.82 -17.49 4.30
N GLU A 28 8.14 -17.60 4.39
CA GLU A 28 9.07 -16.67 3.74
C GLU A 28 9.38 -17.15 2.32
N PHE A 29 8.84 -16.46 1.32
CA PHE A 29 8.94 -16.84 -0.09
C PHE A 29 10.33 -16.60 -0.74
N MET A 30 11.35 -16.27 0.06
CA MET A 30 12.68 -15.86 -0.41
C MET A 30 13.77 -16.92 -0.18
N GLU A 31 13.54 -17.90 0.70
CA GLU A 31 14.54 -18.91 1.07
C GLU A 31 14.22 -20.28 0.44
N PRO A 32 15.22 -21.06 -0.03
CA PRO A 32 15.04 -22.45 -0.42
C PRO A 32 14.62 -23.30 0.80
N GLY A 33 13.30 -23.40 1.00
CA GLY A 33 12.69 -24.11 2.12
C GLY A 33 11.55 -23.30 2.74
N LEU A 34 10.46 -23.96 3.11
CA LEU A 34 9.32 -23.35 3.80
C LEU A 34 9.72 -22.96 5.22
N ARG A 35 10.51 -21.89 5.39
CA ARG A 35 10.74 -21.28 6.69
C ARG A 35 9.56 -20.40 7.04
N LEU A 36 8.90 -20.72 8.16
CA LEU A 36 7.89 -19.86 8.73
C LEU A 36 8.58 -18.68 9.42
N VAL A 37 8.15 -17.47 9.06
CA VAL A 37 8.54 -16.25 9.75
C VAL A 37 7.40 -15.85 10.66
N ARG A 38 7.76 -15.51 11.90
CA ARG A 38 6.85 -15.00 12.94
C ARG A 38 7.25 -13.58 13.28
N THR A 39 6.29 -12.67 13.32
CA THR A 39 6.51 -11.34 13.89
C THR A 39 5.30 -10.89 14.69
N LYS A 40 5.54 -10.05 15.70
CA LYS A 40 4.47 -9.38 16.44
C LYS A 40 4.17 -8.04 15.78
N VAL A 41 3.16 -8.02 14.93
CA VAL A 41 2.68 -6.82 14.23
C VAL A 41 1.89 -5.96 15.21
N LYS A 42 2.20 -4.66 15.26
CA LYS A 42 1.47 -3.69 16.07
C LYS A 42 0.18 -3.29 15.35
N MET A 43 -0.93 -3.29 16.05
CA MET A 43 -2.26 -3.08 15.46
C MET A 43 -3.14 -2.21 16.36
N ILE A 44 -4.10 -1.49 15.77
CA ILE A 44 -5.13 -0.74 16.49
C ILE A 44 -6.44 -0.80 15.70
N ASN A 45 -7.55 -0.85 16.42
CA ASN A 45 -8.89 -0.77 15.84
C ASN A 45 -9.52 0.59 16.21
N PHE A 46 -10.08 1.27 15.23
CA PHE A 46 -10.86 2.51 15.37
C PHE A 46 -12.29 2.27 14.95
N TYR A 47 -13.22 2.76 15.76
CA TYR A 47 -14.65 2.64 15.56
C TYR A 47 -15.29 4.02 15.62
N ARG A 48 -15.71 4.53 14.45
CA ARG A 48 -16.32 5.86 14.26
C ARG A 48 -15.43 7.05 14.63
N ASP A 49 -14.12 6.87 14.70
CA ASP A 49 -13.17 7.93 14.94
C ASP A 49 -13.00 8.86 13.73
N SER A 50 -12.52 10.08 13.99
CA SER A 50 -12.30 11.07 12.95
C SER A 50 -11.09 10.73 12.08
N ASP A 51 -11.08 11.21 10.83
CA ASP A 51 -9.91 11.01 9.93
C ASP A 51 -8.64 11.62 10.53
N SER A 52 -8.74 12.78 11.17
CA SER A 52 -7.62 13.44 11.84
C SER A 52 -7.04 12.61 12.99
N ASP A 53 -7.86 11.99 13.83
CA ASP A 53 -7.36 11.16 14.94
C ASP A 53 -6.57 9.95 14.43
N ILE A 54 -7.06 9.35 13.33
CA ILE A 54 -6.40 8.21 12.67
C ILE A 54 -5.07 8.65 12.06
N SER A 55 -5.03 9.78 11.35
CA SER A 55 -3.82 10.31 10.74
C SER A 55 -2.79 10.76 11.78
N ASP A 56 -3.22 11.40 12.87
CA ASP A 56 -2.35 11.86 13.94
C ASP A 56 -1.68 10.68 14.67
N ILE A 57 -2.44 9.63 14.98
CA ILE A 57 -1.87 8.45 15.64
C ILE A 57 -0.91 7.70 14.73
N ALA A 58 -1.23 7.61 13.44
CA ALA A 58 -0.38 6.95 12.44
C ALA A 58 0.93 7.72 12.26
N THR A 59 0.84 9.05 12.13
CA THR A 59 2.00 9.94 12.00
C THR A 59 2.89 9.88 13.23
N THR A 60 2.31 10.00 14.42
CA THR A 60 3.04 9.87 15.69
C THR A 60 3.74 8.52 15.78
N GLN A 61 3.04 7.44 15.43
CA GLN A 61 3.58 6.10 15.46
C GLN A 61 4.70 5.90 14.41
N ALA A 62 4.59 6.49 13.23
CA ALA A 62 5.64 6.47 12.22
C ALA A 62 6.89 7.23 12.70
N MET A 63 6.73 8.44 13.22
CA MET A 63 7.84 9.28 13.70
C MET A 63 8.65 8.63 14.82
N VAL A 64 7.99 7.94 15.76
CA VAL A 64 8.67 7.28 16.90
C VAL A 64 9.50 6.06 16.47
N HIS A 65 9.22 5.48 15.31
CA HIS A 65 9.77 4.18 14.92
C HIS A 65 10.41 4.14 13.53
N THR A 66 10.73 5.31 12.97
CA THR A 66 11.38 5.43 11.66
C THR A 66 12.72 6.15 11.82
N GLU A 67 13.77 5.52 11.34
CA GLU A 67 15.12 6.10 11.34
C GLU A 67 15.32 7.05 10.14
N PRO A 68 16.34 7.94 10.15
CA PRO A 68 16.57 8.89 9.05
C PRO A 68 16.77 8.26 7.66
N ASN A 69 17.29 7.02 7.60
CA ASN A 69 17.47 6.27 6.36
C ASN A 69 16.25 5.41 5.96
N GLU A 70 15.13 5.58 6.64
CA GLU A 70 13.90 4.86 6.34
C GLU A 70 12.81 5.82 5.86
N VAL A 71 11.82 5.26 5.19
CA VAL A 71 10.62 5.95 4.71
C VAL A 71 9.41 5.09 5.03
N VAL A 72 8.29 5.75 5.37
CA VAL A 72 7.02 5.06 5.63
C VAL A 72 6.08 5.22 4.45
N TYR A 73 5.56 4.09 3.99
CA TYR A 73 4.55 3.99 2.96
C TYR A 73 3.27 3.40 3.53
N TYR A 74 2.14 3.96 3.12
CA TYR A 74 0.82 3.55 3.55
C TYR A 74 0.05 2.91 2.39
N HIS A 75 -0.63 1.81 2.70
CA HIS A 75 -1.57 1.16 1.81
C HIS A 75 -2.98 1.16 2.41
N GLY A 76 -3.86 2.00 1.87
CA GLY A 76 -5.29 2.01 2.21
C GLY A 76 -6.06 0.92 1.45
N THR A 77 -6.71 0.02 2.18
CA THR A 77 -7.45 -1.13 1.63
C THR A 77 -8.62 -1.56 2.52
N THR A 78 -9.24 -2.71 2.23
CA THR A 78 -10.25 -3.31 3.13
C THR A 78 -9.57 -4.21 4.15
N ASP A 79 -10.21 -4.42 5.30
CA ASP A 79 -9.76 -5.36 6.33
C ASP A 79 -9.38 -6.75 5.77
N THR A 80 -10.21 -7.29 4.88
CA THR A 80 -10.03 -8.60 4.24
C THR A 80 -8.75 -8.62 3.40
N HIS A 81 -8.47 -7.56 2.64
CA HIS A 81 -7.25 -7.47 1.86
C HIS A 81 -6.02 -7.23 2.75
N ALA A 82 -6.15 -6.47 3.83
CA ALA A 82 -5.06 -6.27 4.78
C ALA A 82 -4.69 -7.58 5.49
N THR A 83 -5.69 -8.36 5.93
CA THR A 83 -5.48 -9.70 6.48
C THR A 83 -4.80 -10.61 5.47
N ASN A 84 -5.23 -10.61 4.21
CA ASN A 84 -4.53 -11.38 3.16
C ASN A 84 -3.08 -10.94 2.98
N ILE A 85 -2.79 -9.63 3.00
CA ILE A 85 -1.40 -9.13 2.91
C ILE A 85 -0.57 -9.56 4.12
N LEU A 86 -1.15 -9.54 5.33
CA LEU A 86 -0.49 -9.98 6.55
C LEU A 86 -0.15 -11.48 6.48
N GLU A 87 -1.11 -12.31 6.10
CA GLU A 87 -0.99 -13.77 6.13
C GLU A 87 -0.28 -14.37 4.90
N ARG A 88 -0.33 -13.68 3.75
CA ARG A 88 0.10 -14.26 2.46
C ARG A 88 1.09 -13.39 1.70
N GLY A 89 1.34 -12.16 2.16
CA GLY A 89 2.18 -11.20 1.47
C GLY A 89 1.46 -10.49 0.32
N ILE A 90 2.21 -9.67 -0.42
CA ILE A 90 1.68 -8.88 -1.53
C ILE A 90 1.55 -9.77 -2.77
N ASP A 91 0.32 -9.94 -3.26
CA ASP A 91 0.02 -10.57 -4.56
C ASP A 91 -0.41 -9.49 -5.57
N LEU A 92 0.48 -9.16 -6.50
CA LEU A 92 0.24 -8.14 -7.52
C LEU A 92 -0.96 -8.46 -8.41
N LYS A 93 -1.31 -9.75 -8.59
CA LYS A 93 -2.41 -10.19 -9.45
C LYS A 93 -3.80 -9.93 -8.84
N LYS A 94 -3.86 -9.53 -7.56
CA LYS A 94 -5.11 -9.12 -6.89
C LYS A 94 -5.45 -7.65 -7.12
N SER A 95 -4.58 -6.92 -7.82
CA SER A 95 -4.82 -5.53 -8.14
C SER A 95 -5.91 -5.35 -9.18
N ARG A 96 -6.54 -4.17 -9.18
CA ARG A 96 -7.53 -3.81 -10.19
C ARG A 96 -6.86 -3.53 -11.52
N ALA A 97 -7.56 -3.86 -12.60
CA ALA A 97 -7.19 -3.42 -13.94
C ALA A 97 -7.31 -1.90 -14.09
N ARG A 98 -6.66 -1.35 -15.12
CA ARG A 98 -6.81 0.03 -15.59
C ARG A 98 -6.55 1.09 -14.50
N GLN A 99 -5.48 0.94 -13.74
CA GLN A 99 -4.99 1.95 -12.78
C GLN A 99 -3.95 2.85 -13.46
N ASP A 100 -3.44 3.84 -12.74
CA ASP A 100 -2.57 4.89 -13.31
C ASP A 100 -1.25 4.33 -13.85
N PHE A 101 -0.69 3.33 -13.18
CA PHE A 101 0.66 2.81 -13.43
C PHE A 101 0.71 1.27 -13.60
N SER A 102 -0.45 0.61 -13.64
CA SER A 102 -0.56 -0.83 -13.80
C SER A 102 -1.92 -1.23 -14.36
N ASN A 103 -1.99 -2.43 -14.93
CA ASN A 103 -3.23 -2.98 -15.46
C ASN A 103 -3.46 -4.38 -14.89
N GLY A 104 -3.84 -4.46 -13.60
CA GLY A 104 -4.15 -5.71 -12.91
C GLY A 104 -2.94 -6.39 -12.27
N ASN A 105 -1.80 -5.71 -12.20
CA ASN A 105 -0.52 -6.27 -11.75
C ASN A 105 0.34 -5.25 -10.98
N GLY A 106 -0.27 -4.44 -10.11
CA GLY A 106 0.45 -3.42 -9.35
C GLY A 106 -0.01 -3.28 -7.89
N PHE A 107 0.91 -2.95 -6.99
CA PHE A 107 0.59 -2.64 -5.59
C PHE A 107 0.88 -1.18 -5.30
N TYR A 108 -0.14 -0.45 -4.86
CA TYR A 108 -0.09 1.01 -4.70
C TYR A 108 0.10 1.40 -3.26
N VAL A 109 1.08 2.26 -3.01
CA VAL A 109 1.33 2.89 -1.71
C VAL A 109 1.54 4.38 -1.89
N THR A 110 1.43 5.14 -0.80
CA THR A 110 1.70 6.59 -0.75
C THR A 110 2.40 6.93 0.55
N GLN A 111 3.13 8.05 0.61
CA GLN A 111 3.66 8.57 1.88
C GLN A 111 2.64 9.48 2.60
N ASP A 112 1.53 9.80 1.94
CA ASP A 112 0.44 10.62 2.49
C ASP A 112 -0.56 9.73 3.25
N ILE A 113 -0.56 9.85 4.57
CA ILE A 113 -1.46 9.08 5.44
C ILE A 113 -2.93 9.46 5.22
N ASP A 114 -3.25 10.73 5.01
CA ASP A 114 -4.62 11.19 4.83
C ASP A 114 -5.24 10.54 3.59
N LYS A 115 -4.45 10.40 2.52
CA LYS A 115 -4.87 9.70 1.30
C LYS A 115 -5.04 8.21 1.52
N ALA A 116 -4.20 7.58 2.34
CA ALA A 116 -4.39 6.18 2.70
C ALA A 116 -5.67 5.96 3.53
N VAL A 117 -6.01 6.85 4.45
CA VAL A 117 -7.28 6.85 5.20
C VAL A 117 -8.47 6.99 4.26
N GLU A 118 -8.45 8.00 3.38
CA GLU A 118 -9.50 8.24 2.38
C GLU A 118 -9.73 6.97 1.52
N TRP A 119 -8.65 6.36 1.05
CA TRP A 119 -8.73 5.16 0.22
C TRP A 119 -9.23 3.92 0.96
N ALA A 120 -8.83 3.73 2.23
CA ALA A 120 -9.32 2.65 3.06
C ALA A 120 -10.84 2.72 3.22
N LYS A 121 -11.36 3.90 3.64
CA LYS A 121 -12.80 4.14 3.79
C LYS A 121 -13.56 3.99 2.47
N ARG A 122 -13.05 4.58 1.38
CA ARG A 122 -13.66 4.48 0.05
C ARG A 122 -13.74 3.05 -0.46
N LYS A 123 -12.71 2.23 -0.22
CA LYS A 123 -12.70 0.82 -0.63
C LYS A 123 -13.62 -0.04 0.22
N ALA A 124 -13.74 0.26 1.51
CA ALA A 124 -14.59 -0.49 2.42
C ALA A 124 -16.09 -0.30 2.18
N ARG A 125 -16.51 0.83 1.58
CA ARG A 125 -17.91 1.11 1.21
C ARG A 125 -18.89 0.96 2.40
N GLY A 126 -18.49 1.44 3.58
CA GLY A 126 -19.27 1.33 4.81
C GLY A 126 -19.03 0.05 5.62
N GLY A 127 -18.17 -0.87 5.14
CA GLY A 127 -17.57 -1.92 5.96
C GLY A 127 -16.26 -1.48 6.61
N THR A 128 -15.44 -2.45 7.01
CA THR A 128 -14.16 -2.19 7.69
C THR A 128 -13.02 -1.93 6.70
N GLY A 129 -12.46 -0.73 6.77
CA GLY A 129 -11.23 -0.33 6.09
C GLY A 129 -9.98 -0.72 6.88
N ALA A 130 -8.84 -0.72 6.21
CA ALA A 130 -7.55 -0.94 6.84
C ALA A 130 -6.44 -0.12 6.18
N ILE A 131 -5.45 0.27 6.99
CA ILE A 131 -4.21 0.90 6.55
C ILE A 131 -3.06 0.03 7.01
N ILE A 132 -2.18 -0.36 6.09
CA ILE A 132 -0.90 -1.00 6.42
C ILE A 132 0.20 0.03 6.23
N ALA A 133 1.00 0.24 7.27
CA ALA A 133 2.21 1.06 7.21
C ALA A 133 3.43 0.17 7.00
N PHE A 134 4.19 0.43 5.95
CA PHE A 134 5.44 -0.23 5.61
C PHE A 134 6.59 0.73 5.88
N ARG A 135 7.54 0.33 6.71
CA ARG A 135 8.81 1.01 6.91
C ARG A 135 9.86 0.38 6.02
N ILE A 136 10.43 1.17 5.13
CA ILE A 136 11.30 0.73 4.05
C ILE A 136 12.62 1.49 4.14
N SER A 137 13.75 0.77 4.05
CA SER A 137 15.06 1.40 3.91
C SER A 137 15.14 2.13 2.56
N LYS A 138 15.63 3.37 2.57
CA LYS A 138 15.88 4.14 1.34
C LYS A 138 16.94 3.49 0.44
N ASP A 139 17.75 2.58 0.98
CA ASP A 139 18.72 1.82 0.18
C ASP A 139 18.01 0.77 -0.68
N LEU A 140 16.96 0.14 -0.16
CA LEU A 140 16.12 -0.81 -0.92
C LEU A 140 15.49 -0.13 -2.15
N GLU A 141 15.16 1.15 -2.06
CA GLU A 141 14.63 1.91 -3.20
C GLU A 141 15.72 2.35 -4.18
N ARG A 142 16.87 2.82 -3.65
CA ARG A 142 17.99 3.33 -4.45
C ARG A 142 18.65 2.26 -5.31
N GLU A 143 18.66 1.01 -4.86
CA GLU A 143 19.27 -0.11 -5.56
C GLU A 143 18.42 -0.65 -6.72
N GLU A 144 17.15 -0.23 -6.82
CA GLU A 144 16.19 -0.85 -7.72
C GLU A 144 15.83 0.07 -8.91
N PRO A 145 15.80 -0.48 -10.14
CA PRO A 145 15.33 0.27 -11.30
C PRO A 145 13.91 0.80 -11.09
N HIS A 146 13.74 2.11 -11.21
CA HIS A 146 12.43 2.74 -11.10
C HIS A 146 12.26 3.92 -12.04
N LEU A 147 11.00 4.24 -12.31
CA LEU A 147 10.62 5.39 -13.11
C LEU A 147 9.90 6.41 -12.24
N SER A 148 10.53 7.56 -12.01
CA SER A 148 9.83 8.73 -11.47
C SER A 148 9.17 9.50 -12.61
N LEU A 149 7.88 9.80 -12.44
CA LEU A 149 7.02 10.60 -13.32
C LEU A 149 6.59 11.93 -12.67
N GLU A 150 7.44 12.49 -11.81
CA GLU A 150 7.24 13.84 -11.23
C GLU A 150 6.93 14.88 -12.31
N VAL A 151 5.93 15.71 -12.03
CA VAL A 151 5.38 16.74 -12.92
C VAL A 151 5.83 18.13 -12.47
N HIS A 152 7.00 18.56 -12.94
CA HIS A 152 7.55 19.91 -12.69
C HIS A 152 7.74 20.71 -14.00
N THR A 153 7.47 20.11 -15.15
CA THR A 153 7.49 20.77 -16.47
C THR A 153 6.39 20.22 -17.37
N ALA A 154 5.98 20.99 -18.38
CA ALA A 154 5.00 20.54 -19.37
C ALA A 154 5.41 19.25 -20.10
N ARG A 155 6.71 19.07 -20.38
CA ARG A 155 7.23 17.83 -21.00
C ARG A 155 7.06 16.63 -20.09
N ARG A 156 7.32 16.78 -18.79
CA ARG A 156 7.15 15.72 -17.79
C ARG A 156 5.67 15.39 -17.58
N GLU A 157 4.80 16.40 -17.58
CA GLU A 157 3.35 16.21 -17.56
C GLU A 157 2.87 15.40 -18.77
N GLN A 158 3.33 15.70 -19.98
CA GLN A 158 2.99 14.96 -21.19
C GLN A 158 3.42 13.48 -21.09
N LEU A 159 4.63 13.22 -20.59
CA LEU A 159 5.11 11.86 -20.35
C LEU A 159 4.23 11.12 -19.33
N TRP A 160 3.94 11.76 -18.20
CA TRP A 160 3.04 11.20 -17.17
C TRP A 160 1.66 10.89 -17.76
N ARG A 161 1.04 11.84 -18.49
CA ARG A 161 -0.26 11.65 -19.15
C ARG A 161 -0.23 10.48 -20.13
N LYS A 162 0.86 10.34 -20.90
CA LYS A 162 1.05 9.23 -21.84
C LYS A 162 1.08 7.88 -21.11
N VAL A 163 1.86 7.77 -20.04
CA VAL A 163 1.95 6.54 -19.22
C VAL A 163 0.61 6.21 -18.56
N VAL A 164 -0.05 7.20 -17.95
CA VAL A 164 -1.37 7.00 -17.32
C VAL A 164 -2.42 6.55 -18.32
N SER A 165 -2.47 7.20 -19.50
CA SER A 165 -3.39 6.81 -20.57
C SER A 165 -3.12 5.38 -21.04
N TYR A 166 -1.86 4.97 -21.18
CA TYR A 166 -1.49 3.61 -21.57
C TYR A 166 -2.09 2.56 -20.61
N PHE A 167 -1.88 2.70 -19.31
CA PHE A 167 -2.38 1.72 -18.33
C PHE A 167 -3.90 1.75 -18.18
N ARG A 168 -4.52 2.93 -18.13
CA ARG A 168 -5.97 3.08 -17.97
C ARG A 168 -6.76 2.59 -19.18
N LYS A 169 -6.24 2.80 -20.40
CA LYS A 169 -6.91 2.31 -21.61
C LYS A 169 -6.56 0.87 -21.94
N GLY A 170 -5.38 0.40 -21.50
CA GLY A 170 -4.87 -0.93 -21.86
C GLY A 170 -4.54 -1.04 -23.35
N VAL A 171 -4.21 0.08 -24.00
CA VAL A 171 -3.84 0.13 -25.42
C VAL A 171 -2.34 0.05 -25.52
N TYR A 172 -1.83 -0.86 -26.35
CA TYR A 172 -0.39 -1.04 -26.55
C TYR A 172 0.27 0.23 -27.11
N ASP A 173 1.41 0.60 -26.51
CA ASP A 173 2.28 1.70 -26.93
C ASP A 173 3.72 1.25 -26.70
N SER A 174 4.49 1.06 -27.78
CA SER A 174 5.85 0.52 -27.71
C SER A 174 6.82 1.42 -26.96
N GLU A 175 6.62 2.75 -27.03
CA GLU A 175 7.48 3.69 -26.30
C GLU A 175 7.23 3.56 -24.80
N VAL A 176 5.96 3.51 -24.38
CA VAL A 176 5.62 3.32 -22.97
C VAL A 176 6.09 1.95 -22.47
N VAL A 177 5.94 0.89 -23.27
CA VAL A 177 6.44 -0.45 -22.92
C VAL A 177 7.95 -0.41 -22.68
N SER A 178 8.72 0.17 -23.59
CA SER A 178 10.18 0.27 -23.45
C SER A 178 10.60 1.02 -22.18
N LEU A 179 9.82 2.05 -21.81
CA LEU A 179 10.06 2.88 -20.64
C LEU A 179 9.80 2.13 -19.32
N VAL A 180 8.74 1.31 -19.27
CA VAL A 180 8.22 0.73 -18.02
C VAL A 180 8.59 -0.74 -17.79
N GLN A 181 9.03 -1.48 -18.82
CA GLN A 181 9.20 -2.94 -18.72
C GLN A 181 10.27 -3.38 -17.72
N ASN A 182 11.34 -2.59 -17.55
CA ASN A 182 12.46 -2.91 -16.67
C ASN A 182 12.36 -2.21 -15.30
N GLN A 183 11.22 -1.56 -15.03
CA GLN A 183 11.03 -0.76 -13.82
C GLN A 183 10.33 -1.59 -12.75
N LYS A 184 10.96 -1.73 -11.59
CA LYS A 184 10.46 -2.45 -10.41
C LYS A 184 9.23 -1.75 -9.84
N PHE A 185 9.27 -0.42 -9.86
CA PHE A 185 8.17 0.44 -9.45
C PHE A 185 8.15 1.74 -10.26
N ILE A 186 6.99 2.41 -10.24
CA ILE A 186 6.76 3.71 -10.87
C ILE A 186 6.23 4.65 -9.80
N THR A 187 6.80 5.85 -9.71
CA THR A 187 6.33 6.91 -8.81
C THR A 187 5.79 8.10 -9.61
N GLY A 188 4.86 8.84 -9.03
CA GLY A 188 4.36 10.09 -9.58
C GLY A 188 2.96 10.43 -9.09
N PRO A 189 2.39 11.55 -9.57
CA PRO A 189 1.15 12.06 -9.03
C PRO A 189 -0.03 11.16 -9.35
N VAL A 190 -1.01 11.15 -8.44
CA VAL A 190 -2.30 10.49 -8.67
C VAL A 190 -3.07 11.22 -9.76
N SER A 191 -3.73 10.47 -10.62
CA SER A 191 -4.49 11.03 -11.72
C SER A 191 -5.98 11.19 -11.37
N ASP A 192 -6.55 12.37 -11.60
CA ASP A 192 -8.00 12.57 -11.55
C ASP A 192 -8.72 11.84 -12.71
N VAL A 193 -10.05 11.94 -12.77
CA VAL A 193 -10.85 11.34 -13.86
C VAL A 193 -10.59 11.94 -15.25
N ARG A 194 -10.05 13.17 -15.33
CA ARG A 194 -9.71 13.89 -16.57
C ARG A 194 -8.24 13.70 -16.97
N THR A 195 -7.48 12.87 -16.25
CA THR A 195 -6.03 12.71 -16.44
C THR A 195 -5.25 14.00 -16.14
N THR A 196 -5.60 14.66 -15.05
CA THR A 196 -4.88 15.78 -14.43
C THR A 196 -4.16 15.26 -13.18
N PRO A 197 -2.90 15.67 -12.93
CA PRO A 197 -2.19 15.26 -11.73
C PRO A 197 -2.78 15.94 -10.49
N TYR A 198 -2.99 15.18 -9.41
CA TYR A 198 -3.19 15.71 -8.07
C TYR A 198 -1.87 16.21 -7.47
N ASP A 199 -1.97 16.91 -6.35
CA ASP A 199 -0.87 17.48 -5.56
C ASP A 199 -0.21 16.47 -4.61
N PHE A 200 -0.39 15.18 -4.84
CA PHE A 200 0.21 14.11 -4.05
C PHE A 200 0.59 12.90 -4.91
N ASP A 201 1.61 12.19 -4.46
CA ASP A 201 2.23 11.08 -5.19
C ASP A 201 1.76 9.70 -4.70
N GLN A 202 1.86 8.75 -5.62
CA GLN A 202 1.73 7.33 -5.36
C GLN A 202 2.93 6.58 -5.93
N THR A 203 3.25 5.45 -5.31
CA THR A 203 4.22 4.47 -5.81
C THR A 203 3.48 3.19 -6.18
N CYS A 204 3.64 2.75 -7.43
CA CYS A 204 3.13 1.49 -7.93
C CYS A 204 4.26 0.48 -8.07
N ILE A 205 4.26 -0.52 -7.21
CA ILE A 205 5.15 -1.69 -7.30
C ILE A 205 4.62 -2.64 -8.36
N ARG A 206 5.47 -3.04 -9.30
CA ARG A 206 5.09 -3.85 -10.48
C ARG A 206 5.91 -5.13 -10.62
N ASP A 207 7.05 -5.23 -9.93
CA ASP A 207 7.88 -6.42 -9.89
C ASP A 207 7.52 -7.33 -8.72
N ALA A 208 7.40 -8.63 -8.99
CA ALA A 208 6.97 -9.61 -8.00
C ALA A 208 8.03 -9.82 -6.90
N ASP A 209 9.32 -9.79 -7.24
CA ASP A 209 10.38 -10.02 -6.26
C ASP A 209 10.63 -8.78 -5.40
N TYR A 210 10.48 -7.58 -5.98
CA TYR A 210 10.41 -6.34 -5.20
C TYR A 210 9.19 -6.34 -4.27
N ALA A 211 8.00 -6.73 -4.75
CA ALA A 211 6.80 -6.81 -3.91
C ALA A 211 6.97 -7.77 -2.71
N LYS A 212 7.63 -8.91 -2.91
CA LYS A 212 7.96 -9.84 -1.81
C LYS A 212 8.89 -9.21 -0.79
N ARG A 213 9.95 -8.53 -1.24
CA ARG A 213 10.93 -7.84 -0.36
C ARG A 213 10.29 -6.67 0.38
N PHE A 214 9.54 -5.83 -0.32
CA PHE A 214 8.81 -4.69 0.23
C PHE A 214 7.78 -5.14 1.26
N GLY A 215 7.00 -6.17 0.93
CA GLY A 215 5.92 -6.67 1.77
C GLY A 215 6.35 -7.60 2.91
N ARG A 216 7.65 -7.75 3.19
CA ARG A 216 8.18 -8.56 4.31
C ARG A 216 7.51 -8.19 5.63
N LEU A 217 7.25 -9.19 6.47
CA LEU A 217 6.62 -8.97 7.78
C LEU A 217 7.42 -7.99 8.65
N GLN A 218 8.75 -7.99 8.52
CA GLN A 218 9.65 -7.09 9.24
C GLN A 218 9.54 -5.63 8.78
N ASN A 219 9.05 -5.40 7.55
CA ASN A 219 8.81 -4.05 7.04
C ASN A 219 7.44 -3.53 7.48
N ILE A 220 6.53 -4.36 7.97
CA ILE A 220 5.22 -3.90 8.44
C ILE A 220 5.42 -3.24 9.81
N LEU A 221 5.25 -1.92 9.85
CA LEU A 221 5.41 -1.13 11.05
C LEU A 221 4.18 -1.24 11.97
N PHE A 222 2.99 -1.05 11.38
CA PHE A 222 1.71 -1.24 12.06
C PHE A 222 0.56 -1.41 11.06
N VAL A 223 -0.59 -1.84 11.59
CA VAL A 223 -1.87 -1.88 10.88
C VAL A 223 -2.94 -1.14 11.67
N ILE A 224 -3.75 -0.36 10.97
CA ILE A 224 -4.92 0.31 11.53
C ILE A 224 -6.16 -0.29 10.87
N PHE A 225 -7.12 -0.75 11.65
CA PHE A 225 -8.45 -1.12 11.17
C PHE A 225 -9.46 -0.02 11.52
N ILE A 226 -10.36 0.30 10.59
CA ILE A 226 -11.27 1.45 10.67
C ILE A 226 -12.68 0.97 10.34
N ALA A 227 -13.62 1.11 11.26
CA ALA A 227 -15.03 0.76 11.09
C ALA A 227 -15.97 1.92 11.42
#